data_AF-A0A929IVQ0-F1
#
_entry.id   AF-A0A929IVQ0-F1
#
_cell.length_a   1.000
_cell.length_b   1.000
_cell.length_c   1.000
_cell.angle_alpha   90.00
_cell.angle_beta   90.00
_cell.angle_gamma   90.00
#
_symmetry.space_group_name_H-M   'P 1'
#
loop_
_entity.id
_entity.type
_entity.pdbx_description
1 polymer ?
#
loop_
_entity_poly.entity_id
_entity_poly.type
_entity_poly.pdbx_seq_one_letter_code
_entity_poly.pdbx_strand_id
1 'polypeptide(L)'
;MDSEIGALTVIFTEFYYWVTVVFMFLIHVGFCMYEVGASRRKNMMHTLMKNTMVIPLVTVTFFYFGWWIYFAVPNGPGITEGGLLDAPWATPWSELMGTHMGGKPMDGSGLTADDTMGWA
;
A
#
# COMPACT_ATOMS: atom_id res chain seq x y z
N MET A 1 -17.18 -21.41 1.19
CA MET A 1 -16.64 -20.56 0.11
C MET A 1 -16.73 -21.34 -1.21
N ASP A 2 -17.89 -21.91 -1.55
CA ASP A 2 -17.95 -23.08 -2.45
C ASP A 2 -19.02 -22.97 -3.55
N SER A 3 -19.33 -21.75 -4.00
CA SER A 3 -20.24 -21.51 -5.12
C SER A 3 -19.52 -20.82 -6.27
N GLU A 4 -19.84 -21.22 -7.50
CA GLU A 4 -19.26 -20.66 -8.74
C GLU A 4 -19.40 -19.11 -8.81
N ILE A 5 -20.48 -18.59 -8.23
CA ILE A 5 -20.73 -17.13 -8.10
C ILE A 5 -19.77 -16.46 -7.12
N GLY A 6 -19.37 -17.15 -6.04
CA GLY A 6 -18.37 -16.66 -5.09
C GLY A 6 -17.00 -16.53 -5.74
N ALA A 7 -16.57 -17.54 -6.48
CA ALA A 7 -15.30 -17.51 -7.23
C ALA A 7 -15.26 -16.38 -8.28
N LEU A 8 -16.36 -16.19 -9.02
CA LEU A 8 -16.48 -15.10 -9.98
C LEU A 8 -16.33 -13.73 -9.33
N THR A 9 -16.93 -13.53 -8.15
CA THR A 9 -16.84 -12.26 -7.40
C THR A 9 -15.40 -11.95 -7.00
N VAL A 10 -14.67 -12.95 -6.48
CA VAL A 10 -13.25 -12.81 -6.10
C VAL A 10 -12.42 -12.39 -7.30
N ILE A 11 -12.53 -13.11 -8.43
CA ILE A 11 -11.76 -12.82 -9.65
C ILE A 11 -12.02 -11.41 -10.16
N PHE A 12 -13.28 -10.95 -10.15
CA PHE A 12 -13.60 -9.58 -10.58
C PHE A 12 -13.01 -8.52 -9.65
N THR A 13 -13.12 -8.71 -8.33
CA THR A 13 -12.54 -7.77 -7.36
C THR A 13 -11.02 -7.73 -7.45
N GLU A 14 -10.40 -8.88 -7.64
CA GLU A 14 -8.95 -9.00 -7.71
C GLU A 14 -8.39 -8.42 -9.02
N PHE A 15 -9.04 -8.69 -10.15
CA PHE A 15 -8.72 -8.05 -11.42
C PHE A 15 -8.87 -6.52 -11.33
N TYR A 16 -9.92 -6.03 -10.67
CA TYR A 16 -10.11 -4.60 -10.43
C TYR A 16 -8.93 -4.01 -9.64
N TYR A 17 -8.50 -4.63 -8.54
CA TYR A 17 -7.34 -4.15 -7.79
C TYR A 17 -6.05 -4.23 -8.61
N TRP A 18 -5.83 -5.30 -9.36
CA TRP A 18 -4.64 -5.48 -10.19
C TRP A 18 -4.51 -4.38 -11.25
N VAL A 19 -5.60 -4.05 -11.93
CA VAL A 19 -5.64 -3.00 -12.95
C VAL A 19 -5.52 -1.59 -12.34
N THR A 20 -6.24 -1.32 -11.24
CA THR A 20 -6.23 0.01 -10.61
C THR A 20 -4.89 0.35 -9.97
N VAL A 21 -4.17 -0.64 -9.42
CA VAL A 21 -2.80 -0.44 -8.91
C VAL A 21 -1.86 0.06 -10.00
N VAL A 22 -1.93 -0.51 -11.21
CA VAL A 22 -1.12 -0.02 -12.36
C VAL A 22 -1.48 1.42 -12.71
N PHE A 23 -2.77 1.76 -12.75
CA PHE A 23 -3.19 3.14 -13.01
C PHE A 23 -2.73 4.12 -11.92
N MET A 24 -2.72 3.70 -10.65
CA MET A 24 -2.18 4.51 -9.54
C MET A 24 -0.71 4.89 -9.76
N PHE A 25 0.12 3.96 -10.24
CA PHE A 25 1.51 4.26 -10.60
C PHE A 25 1.62 5.22 -11.80
N LEU A 26 0.73 5.09 -12.80
CA LEU A 26 0.73 5.99 -13.97
C LEU A 26 0.38 7.45 -13.62
N ILE A 27 -0.36 7.70 -12.53
CA ILE A 27 -0.63 9.07 -12.05
C ILE A 27 0.67 9.79 -11.70
N HIS A 28 1.66 9.10 -11.11
CA HIS A 28 2.95 9.67 -10.77
C HIS A 28 3.75 10.08 -12.02
N VAL A 29 3.68 9.24 -13.07
CA VAL A 29 4.29 9.54 -14.37
C VAL A 29 3.59 10.74 -15.02
N GLY A 30 2.26 10.78 -14.98
CA GLY A 30 1.46 11.91 -15.48
C GLY A 30 1.80 13.23 -14.78
N PHE A 31 1.89 13.21 -13.45
CA PHE A 31 2.28 14.38 -12.66
C PHE A 31 3.72 14.81 -12.96
N CYS A 32 4.65 13.85 -13.09
CA CYS A 32 6.04 14.14 -13.46
C CYS A 32 6.12 14.84 -14.83
N MET A 33 5.43 14.32 -15.84
CA MET A 33 5.43 14.90 -17.18
C MET A 33 4.78 16.28 -17.21
N TYR A 34 3.68 16.47 -16.47
CA TYR A 34 3.02 17.76 -16.31
C TYR A 34 3.96 18.81 -15.68
N GLU A 35 4.60 18.48 -14.56
CA GLU A 35 5.44 19.44 -13.83
C GLU A 35 6.73 19.79 -14.60
N VAL A 36 7.33 18.79 -15.28
CA VAL A 36 8.49 19.03 -16.15
C VAL A 36 8.10 19.90 -17.35
N GLY A 37 6.93 19.68 -17.95
CA GLY A 37 6.42 20.47 -19.07
C GLY A 37 6.10 21.93 -18.72
N ALA A 38 5.59 22.19 -17.52
CA ALA A 38 5.34 23.55 -17.04
C ALA A 38 6.61 24.26 -16.52
N SER A 39 7.67 23.51 -16.22
CA SER A 39 8.91 24.08 -15.68
C SER A 39 9.73 24.82 -16.74
N ARG A 40 10.39 25.91 -16.33
CA ARG A 40 11.32 26.65 -17.20
C ARG A 40 12.46 25.73 -17.64
N ARG A 41 12.86 25.80 -18.92
CA ARG A 41 13.92 24.97 -19.55
C ARG A 41 15.12 24.67 -18.67
N LYS A 42 15.64 25.69 -17.97
CA LYS A 42 16.82 25.56 -17.09
C LYS A 42 16.64 24.62 -15.88
N ASN A 43 15.41 24.39 -15.43
CA ASN A 43 15.10 23.62 -14.23
C ASN A 43 14.45 22.26 -14.54
N MET A 44 14.20 21.93 -15.81
CA MET A 44 13.52 20.69 -16.22
C MET A 44 14.19 19.44 -15.65
N MET A 45 15.53 19.37 -15.69
CA MET A 45 16.27 18.21 -15.18
C MET A 45 16.17 18.08 -13.66
N HIS A 46 16.20 19.18 -12.92
CA HIS A 46 16.02 19.15 -11.46
C HIS A 46 14.61 18.72 -11.07
N THR A 47 13.59 19.21 -11.79
CA THR A 47 12.19 18.84 -11.57
C THR A 47 11.93 17.37 -11.90
N LEU A 48 12.49 16.87 -13.00
CA LEU A 48 12.38 15.46 -13.37
C LEU A 48 13.03 14.58 -12.29
N MET A 49 14.25 14.92 -11.87
CA MET A 49 15.01 14.11 -10.94
C MET A 49 14.35 14.02 -9.55
N LYS A 50 13.79 15.12 -9.03
CA LYS A 50 13.04 15.07 -7.76
C LYS A 50 11.80 14.18 -7.87
N ASN A 51 11.04 14.27 -8.97
CA ASN A 51 9.77 13.54 -9.08
C ASN A 51 10.00 12.05 -9.34
N THR A 52 11.01 11.69 -10.13
CA THR A 52 11.38 10.29 -10.33
C THR A 52 11.95 9.67 -9.05
N MET A 53 12.71 10.41 -8.24
CA MET A 53 13.25 9.93 -6.96
C MET A 53 12.16 9.78 -5.89
N VAL A 54 11.10 10.60 -5.95
CA VAL A 54 9.98 10.53 -5.01
C VAL A 54 9.24 9.19 -5.12
N ILE A 55 9.07 8.63 -6.32
CA ILE A 55 8.36 7.35 -6.51
C ILE A 55 8.94 6.22 -5.65
N PRO A 56 10.22 5.81 -5.79
CA PRO A 56 10.78 4.74 -4.98
C PRO A 56 10.89 5.12 -3.50
N LEU A 57 11.16 6.38 -3.18
CA LEU A 57 11.28 6.83 -1.80
C LEU A 57 9.95 6.70 -1.06
N VAL A 58 8.85 7.16 -1.66
CA VAL A 58 7.51 7.05 -1.08
C VAL A 58 7.11 5.58 -0.96
N THR A 59 7.35 4.75 -1.97
CA THR A 59 7.03 3.31 -1.88
C THR A 59 7.73 2.63 -0.72
N VAL A 60 9.04 2.84 -0.55
CA VAL A 60 9.82 2.20 0.52
C VAL A 60 9.42 2.74 1.90
N THR A 61 9.29 4.06 2.04
CA THR A 61 8.90 4.68 3.32
C THR A 61 7.48 4.33 3.73
N PHE A 62 6.56 4.21 2.77
CA PHE A 62 5.19 3.81 3.02
C PHE A 62 5.11 2.35 3.48
N PHE A 63 5.90 1.45 2.88
CA PHE A 63 5.98 0.06 3.31
C PHE A 63 6.45 -0.09 4.76
N TYR A 64 7.55 0.58 5.14
CA TYR A 64 8.13 0.41 6.48
C TYR A 64 7.41 1.17 7.60
N PHE A 65 6.86 2.35 7.32
CA PHE A 65 6.31 3.22 8.36
C PHE A 65 4.92 3.74 8.03
N GLY A 66 4.69 4.14 6.78
CA GLY A 66 3.43 4.79 6.38
C GLY A 66 2.20 3.90 6.57
N TRP A 67 2.32 2.60 6.29
CA TRP A 67 1.24 1.64 6.45
C TRP A 67 0.80 1.50 7.90
N TRP A 68 1.76 1.34 8.81
CA TRP A 68 1.45 1.28 10.24
C TRP A 68 0.79 2.57 10.73
N ILE A 69 1.31 3.74 10.35
CA ILE A 69 0.72 5.04 10.74
C ILE A 69 -0.71 5.18 10.20
N TYR A 70 -0.98 4.73 8.98
CA TYR A 70 -2.31 4.79 8.36
C TYR A 70 -3.36 4.01 9.18
N PHE A 71 -3.01 2.84 9.73
CA PHE A 71 -3.93 2.03 10.54
C PHE A 71 -3.91 2.37 12.04
N ALA A 72 -2.78 2.79 12.58
CA ALA A 72 -2.63 3.14 14.00
C ALA A 72 -3.27 4.50 14.33
N VAL A 73 -3.41 5.39 13.33
CA VAL A 73 -3.86 6.77 13.55
C VAL A 73 -4.93 7.20 12.53
N PRO A 74 -6.09 6.50 12.45
CA PRO A 74 -7.14 6.84 11.49
C PRO A 74 -7.78 8.22 11.74
N ASN A 75 -7.67 8.70 12.98
CA ASN A 75 -8.35 9.87 13.52
C ASN A 75 -7.40 11.07 13.74
N GLY A 76 -6.16 10.97 13.25
CA GLY A 76 -5.10 11.94 13.49
C GLY A 76 -4.47 11.81 14.88
N PRO A 77 -3.18 12.16 15.05
CA PRO A 77 -2.50 12.04 16.33
C PRO A 77 -3.04 13.11 17.29
N GLY A 78 -4.02 12.73 18.13
CA GLY A 78 -4.57 13.61 19.17
C GLY A 78 -5.46 14.76 18.69
N ILE A 79 -6.00 14.70 17.46
CA ILE A 79 -6.91 15.73 16.91
C ILE A 79 -8.37 15.43 17.26
N THR A 80 -8.74 14.16 17.25
CA THR A 80 -10.01 13.66 17.80
C THR A 80 -9.68 12.68 18.92
N GLU A 81 -10.63 12.37 19.80
CA GLU A 81 -10.43 11.47 20.96
C GLU A 81 -9.99 10.02 20.59
N GLY A 82 -9.64 9.76 19.33
CA GLY A 82 -8.93 8.56 18.90
C GLY A 82 -7.45 8.65 19.25
N GLY A 83 -7.05 7.97 20.32
CA GLY A 83 -5.64 7.68 20.61
C GLY A 83 -5.00 6.78 19.54
N LEU A 84 -3.74 6.42 19.77
CA LEU A 84 -3.07 5.39 18.96
C LEU A 84 -3.84 4.07 19.11
N LEU A 85 -4.31 3.53 17.98
CA LEU A 85 -4.87 2.19 17.93
C LEU A 85 -3.73 1.18 17.80
N ASP A 86 -3.89 0.05 18.48
CA ASP A 86 -2.96 -1.07 18.33
C ASP A 86 -3.18 -1.72 16.96
N ALA A 87 -2.15 -1.70 16.11
CA ALA A 87 -2.19 -2.21 14.74
C ALA A 87 -1.02 -3.18 14.46
N PRO A 88 -0.94 -4.33 15.18
CA PRO A 88 0.15 -5.29 15.03
C PRO A 88 0.21 -5.90 13.62
N TRP A 89 -0.95 -6.10 12.98
CA TRP A 89 -1.07 -6.60 11.61
C TRP A 89 -0.50 -5.65 10.55
N ALA A 90 -0.37 -4.35 10.85
CA ALA A 90 0.08 -3.33 9.92
C ALA A 90 1.59 -3.03 10.04
N THR A 91 2.34 -3.83 10.81
CA THR A 91 3.80 -3.71 10.90
C THR A 91 4.47 -4.31 9.66
N PRO A 92 5.64 -3.82 9.20
CA PRO A 92 6.26 -4.28 7.95
C PRO A 92 6.81 -5.71 8.01
N TRP A 93 6.96 -6.27 9.20
CA TRP A 93 7.33 -7.68 9.44
C TRP A 93 6.13 -8.55 9.85
N SER A 94 4.92 -7.99 9.87
CA SER A 94 3.69 -8.76 10.04
C SER A 94 3.55 -9.76 8.90
N GLU A 95 3.07 -10.96 9.20
CA GLU A 95 2.85 -12.00 8.19
C GLU A 95 1.75 -11.63 7.18
N LEU A 96 0.89 -10.68 7.52
CA LEU A 96 -0.12 -10.12 6.62
C LEU A 96 0.45 -9.04 5.68
N MET A 97 1.66 -8.56 5.93
CA MET A 97 2.34 -7.51 5.15
C MET A 97 3.59 -8.00 4.42
N GLY A 98 4.23 -9.06 4.95
CA GLY A 98 5.36 -9.74 4.33
C GLY A 98 4.92 -10.78 3.31
N THR A 99 5.84 -11.18 2.42
CA THR A 99 5.60 -12.31 1.50
C THR A 99 5.45 -13.59 2.31
N HIS A 100 4.22 -14.07 2.47
CA HIS A 100 3.90 -15.26 3.24
C HIS A 100 3.47 -16.40 2.30
N MET A 101 4.22 -17.49 2.29
CA MET A 101 4.02 -18.64 1.37
C MET A 101 2.94 -19.62 1.87
N GLY A 102 1.88 -19.12 2.51
CA GLY A 102 0.80 -19.94 3.07
C GLY A 102 1.24 -20.88 4.20
N GLY A 103 2.27 -20.50 4.96
CA GLY A 103 2.71 -21.24 6.14
C GLY A 103 1.76 -21.05 7.34
N LYS A 104 2.00 -21.77 8.44
CA LYS A 104 1.32 -21.41 9.70
C LYS A 104 1.89 -20.09 10.21
N PRO A 105 1.06 -19.13 10.64
CA PRO A 105 1.55 -17.95 11.33
C PRO A 105 2.40 -18.32 12.55
N MET A 106 3.61 -17.79 12.61
CA MET A 106 4.59 -17.97 13.69
C MET A 106 4.73 -16.72 14.57
N ASP A 107 4.16 -15.59 14.15
CA ASP A 107 3.99 -14.42 15.02
C ASP A 107 2.97 -14.74 16.14
N GLY A 108 3.33 -14.43 17.39
CA GLY A 108 2.50 -14.60 18.58
C GLY A 108 1.29 -13.66 18.66
N SER A 109 0.89 -13.07 17.54
CA SER A 109 -0.20 -12.09 17.37
C SER A 109 -1.60 -12.72 17.30
N GLY A 110 -1.72 -14.05 17.38
CA GLY A 110 -3.01 -14.75 17.40
C GLY A 110 -3.67 -14.89 16.02
N LEU A 111 -2.92 -14.66 14.94
CA LEU A 111 -3.36 -14.85 13.56
C LEU A 111 -3.55 -16.34 13.25
N THR A 112 -4.68 -16.69 12.64
CA THR A 112 -4.98 -18.05 12.18
C THR A 112 -4.53 -18.24 10.74
N ALA A 113 -4.36 -19.49 10.30
CA ALA A 113 -4.00 -19.78 8.91
C ALA A 113 -5.05 -19.22 7.91
N ASP A 114 -6.31 -19.12 8.31
CA ASP A 114 -7.37 -18.55 7.48
C ASP A 114 -7.20 -17.03 7.29
N ASP A 115 -6.59 -16.32 8.25
CA ASP A 115 -6.36 -14.87 8.19
C ASP A 115 -5.25 -14.51 7.18
N THR A 116 -4.25 -15.38 6.99
CA THR A 116 -3.17 -15.22 6.00
C THR A 116 -3.54 -15.76 4.61
N MET A 117 -4.58 -16.58 4.48
CA MET A 117 -5.01 -17.16 3.21
C MET A 117 -5.69 -16.16 2.26
N GLY A 118 -6.25 -15.07 2.77
CA GLY A 118 -6.95 -14.06 1.94
C GLY A 118 -6.04 -13.04 1.25
N TRP A 119 -4.74 -13.06 1.56
CA TRP A 119 -3.74 -12.11 1.04
C TRP A 119 -2.67 -12.77 0.16
N ALA A 120 -2.84 -14.06 -0.17
CA ALA A 120 -2.01 -14.83 -1.09
C ALA A 120 -2.68 -14.99 -2.45
#